data_AF-A0A6J4MLG7-F1
#
_entry.id   AF-A0A6J4MLG7-F1
#
_cell.length_a   1.000
_cell.length_b   1.000
_cell.length_c   1.000
_cell.angle_alpha   90.00
_cell.angle_beta   90.00
_cell.angle_gamma   90.00
#
_symmetry.space_group_name_H-M   'P 1'
#
loop_
_entity.id
_entity.type
_entity.pdbx_description
1 polymer ?
#
loop_
_entity_poly.entity_id
_entity_poly.type
_entity_poly.pdbx_seq_one_letter_code
_entity_poly.pdbx_strand_id
1 'polypeptide(L)'
;NAELGINYSIGAWRGFAGPKNLPAEIQTKLTAALKKANESKEFTEFMGNRGFGVKWADSAGFAQFMDAADKQMGDAMRAAGLAKV
;
A
#
# COMPACT_ATOMS: atom_id res chain seq x y z
N ASN A 1 -22.59 -4.85 2.42
CA ASN A 1 -21.43 -4.21 3.11
C ASN A 1 -21.76 -3.60 4.48
N ALA A 2 -23.02 -3.36 4.85
CA ALA A 2 -23.40 -2.94 6.22
C ALA A 2 -23.90 -4.08 7.13
N GLU A 3 -24.20 -5.26 6.58
CA GLU A 3 -24.89 -6.34 7.30
C GLU A 3 -23.98 -7.18 8.22
N LEU A 4 -22.66 -7.06 8.10
CA LEU A 4 -21.70 -7.77 8.96
C LEU A 4 -21.06 -6.88 10.04
N GLY A 5 -21.37 -5.58 10.09
CA GLY A 5 -20.71 -4.63 10.99
C GLY A 5 -19.21 -4.41 10.72
N ILE A 6 -18.67 -5.06 9.69
CA ILE A 6 -17.28 -4.90 9.28
C ILE A 6 -17.20 -3.74 8.29
N ASN A 7 -16.79 -2.57 8.78
CA ASN A 7 -16.48 -1.41 7.94
C ASN A 7 -15.10 -1.62 7.28
N TYR A 8 -15.01 -2.58 6.35
CA TYR A 8 -13.74 -2.97 5.72
C TYR A 8 -13.73 -2.60 4.24
N SER A 9 -12.72 -1.82 3.85
CA SER A 9 -12.41 -1.50 2.45
C SER A 9 -11.19 -2.31 2.03
N ILE A 10 -11.41 -3.43 1.33
CA ILE A 10 -10.32 -4.17 0.68
C ILE A 10 -10.08 -3.54 -0.69
N GLY A 11 -9.12 -2.64 -0.76
CA GLY A 11 -8.59 -2.13 -2.01
C GLY A 11 -7.31 -2.86 -2.39
N ALA A 12 -7.18 -3.24 -3.65
CA ALA A 12 -5.88 -3.66 -4.17
C ALA A 12 -4.93 -2.46 -4.15
N TRP A 13 -3.77 -2.60 -3.52
CA TRP A 13 -2.74 -1.57 -3.45
C TRP A 13 -1.47 -2.01 -4.19
N ARG A 14 -0.59 -1.05 -4.46
CA ARG A 14 0.73 -1.26 -5.07
C ARG A 14 1.74 -0.43 -4.30
N GLY A 15 2.97 -0.92 -4.21
CA GLY A 15 4.08 -0.20 -3.60
C GLY A 15 5.41 -0.86 -3.89
N PHE A 16 6.48 -0.27 -3.37
CA PHE A 16 7.86 -0.71 -3.58
C PHE A 16 8.49 -1.07 -2.25
N ALA A 17 9.27 -2.16 -2.21
CA ALA A 17 10.05 -2.56 -1.05
C ALA A 17 11.49 -2.86 -1.49
N GLY A 18 12.45 -2.48 -0.64
CA GLY A 18 13.86 -2.83 -0.81
C GLY A 18 14.25 -4.08 0.00
N PRO A 19 15.42 -4.68 -0.28
CA PRO A 19 15.94 -5.76 0.55
C PRO A 19 16.23 -5.28 1.99
N LYS A 20 16.21 -6.23 2.93
CA LYS A 20 16.63 -5.97 4.31
C LYS A 20 18.06 -5.44 4.33
N ASN A 21 18.33 -4.47 5.21
CA ASN A 21 19.63 -3.81 5.37
C ASN A 21 20.13 -3.04 4.13
N LEU A 22 19.22 -2.57 3.26
CA LEU A 22 19.59 -1.67 2.18
C LEU A 22 20.26 -0.39 2.76
N PRO A 23 21.43 0.05 2.27
CA PRO A 23 22.09 1.25 2.75
C PRO A 23 21.18 2.50 2.71
N ALA A 24 21.26 3.34 3.74
CA ALA A 24 20.38 4.51 3.89
C ALA A 24 20.45 5.48 2.70
N GLU A 25 21.65 5.71 2.17
CA GLU A 25 21.84 6.55 0.98
C GLU A 25 21.10 6.02 -0.25
N ILE A 26 21.03 4.70 -0.41
CA ILE A 26 20.32 4.06 -1.53
C ILE A 26 18.82 4.15 -1.28
N GLN A 27 18.36 3.95 -0.05
CA GLN A 27 16.95 4.16 0.32
C GLN A 27 16.50 5.58 -0.05
N THR A 28 17.24 6.60 0.39
CA THR A 28 16.92 8.01 0.11
C THR A 28 16.88 8.28 -1.40
N LYS A 29 17.87 7.80 -2.15
CA LYS A 29 17.93 7.99 -3.61
C LYS A 29 16.74 7.35 -4.32
N LEU A 30 16.39 6.12 -3.96
CA LEU A 30 15.27 5.40 -4.55
C LEU A 30 13.93 6.06 -4.19
N THR A 31 13.69 6.39 -2.92
CA THR A 31 12.46 7.06 -2.48
C THR A 31 12.26 8.39 -3.20
N ALA A 32 13.31 9.19 -3.36
CA ALA A 32 13.23 10.45 -4.09
C ALA A 32 12.90 10.25 -5.58
N ALA A 33 13.54 9.27 -6.24
CA ALA A 33 13.28 8.96 -7.64
C ALA A 33 11.84 8.46 -7.86
N LEU A 34 11.35 7.57 -6.98
CA LEU A 34 9.99 7.05 -7.03
C LEU A 34 8.95 8.14 -6.77
N LYS A 35 9.19 9.04 -5.81
CA LYS A 35 8.31 10.19 -5.55
C LYS A 35 8.22 11.09 -6.78
N LYS A 36 9.35 11.41 -7.40
CA LYS A 36 9.39 12.21 -8.63
C LYS A 36 8.60 11.55 -9.76
N ALA A 37 8.73 10.23 -9.94
CA ALA A 37 7.95 9.49 -10.93
C ALA A 37 6.44 9.52 -10.61
N ASN A 38 6.06 9.29 -9.35
CA ASN A 38 4.68 9.33 -8.88
C ASN A 38 4.02 10.71 -9.09
N GLU A 39 4.78 11.78 -8.90
CA GLU A 39 4.33 13.17 -9.06
C GLU A 39 4.40 13.66 -10.52
N SER A 40 4.90 12.83 -11.44
CA SER A 40 4.97 13.20 -12.85
C SER A 40 3.57 13.26 -13.47
N LYS A 41 3.41 14.21 -14.39
CA LYS A 41 2.18 14.34 -15.18
C LYS A 41 1.87 13.07 -15.96
N GLU A 42 2.88 12.49 -16.59
CA GLU A 42 2.75 11.24 -17.35
C GLU A 42 2.17 10.10 -16.50
N PHE A 43 2.69 9.89 -15.29
CA PHE A 43 2.19 8.85 -14.40
C PHE A 43 0.78 9.15 -13.89
N THR A 44 0.53 10.37 -13.43
CA THR A 44 -0.78 10.75 -12.88
C THR A 44 -1.90 10.71 -13.92
N GLU A 45 -1.64 11.13 -15.16
CA GLU A 45 -2.58 11.01 -16.28
C GLU A 45 -2.79 9.53 -16.68
N PHE A 46 -1.71 8.75 -16.77
CA PHE A 46 -1.79 7.32 -17.09
C PHE A 46 -2.69 6.56 -16.11
N MET A 47 -2.52 6.84 -14.81
CA MET A 47 -3.29 6.21 -13.73
C MET A 47 -4.74 6.69 -13.72
N GLY A 48 -4.97 8.01 -13.84
CA GLY A 48 -6.30 8.60 -13.89
C GLY A 48 -7.13 8.09 -15.06
N ASN A 49 -6.54 7.97 -16.25
CA ASN A 49 -7.21 7.45 -17.46
C ASN A 49 -7.62 5.96 -17.33
N ARG A 50 -7.06 5.23 -16.36
CA ARG A 50 -7.41 3.84 -16.07
C ARG A 50 -8.31 3.70 -14.83
N GLY A 51 -8.77 4.82 -14.26
CA GLY A 51 -9.60 4.84 -13.07
C GLY A 51 -8.86 4.49 -11.78
N PHE A 52 -7.52 4.51 -11.77
CA PHE A 52 -6.75 4.25 -10.57
C PHE A 52 -6.56 5.53 -9.75
N GLY A 53 -6.84 5.41 -8.44
CA GLY A 53 -6.42 6.42 -7.47
C GLY A 53 -4.92 6.34 -7.20
N VAL A 54 -4.28 7.50 -7.00
CA VAL A 54 -2.86 7.59 -6.62
C VAL A 54 -2.77 8.21 -5.24
N LYS A 55 -2.11 7.52 -4.31
CA LYS A 55 -1.77 8.02 -2.97
C LYS A 55 -0.32 7.70 -2.68
N TRP A 56 0.47 8.72 -2.39
CA TRP A 56 1.86 8.55 -1.99
C TRP A 56 1.97 8.34 -0.48
N ALA A 57 2.85 7.42 -0.07
CA ALA A 57 3.34 7.29 1.28
C ALA A 57 4.86 7.11 1.22
N ASP A 58 5.57 7.71 2.16
CA ASP A 58 7.00 7.44 2.31
C ASP A 58 7.23 6.05 2.96
N SER A 59 8.50 5.71 3.21
CA SER A 59 8.86 4.40 3.77
C SER A 59 8.15 4.10 5.10
N ALA A 60 8.02 5.10 5.98
CA ALA A 60 7.41 4.89 7.30
C ALA A 60 5.89 4.76 7.17
N GLY A 61 5.25 5.65 6.41
CA GLY A 61 3.81 5.60 6.17
C GLY A 61 3.39 4.33 5.43
N PHE A 62 4.22 3.85 4.49
CA PHE A 62 3.93 2.62 3.76
C PHE A 62 4.10 1.38 4.63
N ALA A 63 5.10 1.34 5.51
CA ALA A 63 5.25 0.26 6.49
C ALA A 63 4.04 0.19 7.44
N GLN A 64 3.61 1.33 8.00
CA GLN A 64 2.41 1.40 8.84
C GLN A 64 1.16 0.93 8.12
N PHE A 65 1.01 1.30 6.85
CA PHE A 65 -0.09 0.83 6.02
C PHE A 65 -0.06 -0.69 5.81
N MET A 66 1.11 -1.26 5.51
CA MET A 66 1.26 -2.71 5.33
C MET A 66 0.91 -3.48 6.62
N ASP A 67 1.39 -3.02 7.78
CA ASP A 67 1.10 -3.65 9.07
C ASP A 67 -0.40 -3.61 9.39
N ALA A 68 -1.05 -2.47 9.13
CA ALA A 68 -2.49 -2.33 9.32
C ALA A 68 -3.29 -3.22 8.35
N ALA A 69 -2.87 -3.28 7.07
CA ALA A 69 -3.53 -4.10 6.06
C ALA A 69 -3.39 -5.60 6.37
N ASP A 70 -2.22 -6.05 6.81
CA ASP A 70 -1.96 -7.43 7.24
C ASP A 70 -2.87 -7.81 8.42
N LYS A 71 -2.90 -6.98 9.46
CA LYS A 71 -3.76 -7.20 10.62
C LYS A 71 -5.24 -7.29 10.22
N GLN A 72 -5.73 -6.33 9.44
CA GLN A 72 -7.13 -6.30 9.03
C GLN A 72 -7.50 -7.51 8.16
N MET A 73 -6.61 -7.92 7.26
CA MET A 73 -6.83 -9.11 6.43
C MET A 73 -6.85 -10.38 7.30
N GLY A 74 -5.92 -10.51 8.25
CA GLY A 74 -5.89 -11.63 9.19
C GLY A 74 -7.16 -11.71 10.03
N ASP A 75 -7.65 -10.58 10.54
CA ASP A 75 -8.90 -10.52 11.32
C ASP A 75 -10.11 -10.88 10.45
N ALA A 76 -10.17 -10.39 9.21
CA ALA A 76 -11.22 -10.74 8.25
C ALA A 76 -11.19 -12.24 7.87
N MET A 77 -10.02 -12.81 7.62
CA MET A 77 -9.87 -14.24 7.30
C MET A 77 -10.28 -15.13 8.47
N ARG A 78 -9.99 -14.74 9.73
CA ARG A 78 -10.46 -15.46 10.91
C ARG A 78 -11.97 -15.38 11.07
N ALA A 79 -12.55 -14.19 10.91
CA ALA A 79 -14.00 -13.99 10.97
C ALA A 79 -14.74 -14.79 9.90
N ALA A 80 -14.15 -14.95 8.72
CA ALA A 80 -14.67 -15.76 7.62
C ALA A 80 -14.40 -17.28 7.77
N GLY A 81 -13.69 -17.72 8.83
CA GLY A 81 -13.32 -19.13 9.04
C GLY A 81 -12.27 -19.67 8.05
N LEU A 82 -11.55 -18.79 7.36
CA LEU A 82 -10.58 -19.12 6.30
C LEU A 82 -9.13 -19.21 6.81
N ALA A 83 -8.84 -18.65 7.98
CA ALA A 83 -7.57 -18.81 8.65
C ALA A 83 -7.71 -19.80 9.81
N LYS A 84 -6.76 -20.75 9.92
CA LYS A 84 -6.63 -21.57 11.13
C LYS A 84 -6.32 -20.64 12.32
N VAL A 85 -7.06 -20.84 13.41
CA VAL A 85 -6.76 -20.26 14.73
C VAL A 85 -5.41 -20.73 15.23
#